data_AF-A0A7Z9FJE6-F1
#
_entry.id   AF-A0A7Z9FJE6-F1
#
_cell.length_a   1.000
_cell.length_b   1.000
_cell.length_c   1.000
_cell.angle_alpha   90.00
_cell.angle_beta   90.00
_cell.angle_gamma   90.00
#
_symmetry.space_group_name_H-M   'P 1'
#
loop_
_entity.id
_entity.type
_entity.pdbx_description
1 polymer ?
#
loop_
_entity_poly.entity_id
_entity_poly.type
_entity_poly.pdbx_seq_one_letter_code
_entity_poly.pdbx_strand_id
1 'polypeptide(L)'
;MRFLIHLYLLIFLACTVVFAGDEVDLFRVAREGNAAQMRGLITSGADLSGKDVSGRNALMQAVIFGNRATALVLLENAPDLEDKDGLGLNPLSLSVRYTVRM
;
A
#
# COMPACT_ATOMS: atom_id res chain seq x y z
N MET A 1 -36.65 18.00 -14.70
CA MET A 1 -35.35 18.09 -15.37
C MET A 1 -34.31 18.90 -14.56
N ARG A 2 -34.55 20.18 -14.21
CA ARG A 2 -33.58 21.01 -13.43
C ARG A 2 -33.31 20.55 -11.99
N PHE A 3 -34.30 20.01 -11.28
CA PHE A 3 -34.11 19.47 -9.91
C PHE A 3 -33.21 18.23 -9.82
N LEU A 4 -33.22 17.37 -10.84
CA LEU A 4 -32.38 16.16 -10.90
C LEU A 4 -30.89 16.51 -11.09
N ILE A 5 -30.60 17.61 -11.80
CA ILE A 5 -29.23 18.12 -12.01
C ILE A 5 -28.66 18.68 -10.70
N HIS A 6 -29.47 19.42 -9.94
CA HIS A 6 -29.06 19.94 -8.63
C HIS A 6 -28.84 18.83 -7.61
N LEU A 7 -29.67 17.78 -7.63
CA LEU A 7 -29.50 16.60 -6.78
C LEU A 7 -28.20 15.84 -7.13
N TYR A 8 -27.88 15.69 -8.41
CA TYR A 8 -26.63 15.07 -8.88
C TYR A 8 -25.40 15.89 -8.49
N LEU A 9 -25.45 17.23 -8.62
CA LEU A 9 -24.38 18.13 -8.18
C LEU A 9 -24.18 18.11 -6.65
N LEU A 10 -25.25 17.97 -5.87
CA LEU A 10 -25.19 17.86 -4.41
C LEU A 10 -24.57 16.53 -3.96
N ILE A 11 -24.92 15.42 -4.63
CA ILE A 11 -24.31 14.11 -4.38
C ILE A 11 -22.83 14.12 -4.77
N PHE A 12 -22.48 14.76 -5.89
CA PHE A 12 -21.10 14.90 -6.34
C PHE A 12 -20.25 15.74 -5.38
N LEU A 13 -20.78 16.87 -4.89
CA LEU A 13 -20.13 17.75 -3.91
C LEU A 13 -20.01 17.09 -2.53
N ALA A 14 -21.01 16.31 -2.11
CA ALA A 14 -20.94 15.55 -0.85
C ALA A 14 -19.93 14.40 -0.92
N CYS A 15 -19.75 13.78 -2.10
CA CYS A 15 -18.78 12.71 -2.31
C CYS A 15 -17.33 13.21 -2.25
N THR A 16 -17.06 14.47 -2.62
CA THR A 16 -15.71 15.03 -2.55
C THR A 16 -15.26 15.41 -1.13
N VAL A 17 -16.19 15.56 -0.17
CA VAL A 17 -15.86 15.92 1.22
C VAL A 17 -15.40 14.69 2.04
N VAL A 18 -15.55 13.48 1.51
CA VAL A 18 -15.31 12.23 2.27
C VAL A 18 -13.85 11.73 2.20
N PHE A 19 -12.94 12.34 1.43
CA PHE A 19 -11.56 11.84 1.31
C PHE A 19 -10.50 12.83 1.80
N ALA A 20 -10.74 13.41 2.97
CA ALA A 20 -9.68 14.02 3.79
C ALA A 20 -9.48 13.23 5.10
N GLY A 21 -9.73 11.92 5.07
CA GLY A 21 -9.06 11.04 6.03
C GLY A 21 -7.58 11.07 5.69
N ASP A 22 -6.70 11.12 6.68
CA ASP A 22 -5.30 10.74 6.49
C ASP A 22 -5.30 9.44 5.70
N GLU A 23 -5.07 9.51 4.39
CA GLU A 23 -4.90 8.33 3.57
C GLU A 23 -3.59 7.74 4.07
N VAL A 24 -3.72 6.80 4.99
CA VAL A 24 -2.58 6.14 5.62
C VAL A 24 -1.89 5.40 4.49
N ASP A 25 -0.89 6.08 3.92
CA ASP A 25 -0.13 5.60 2.78
C ASP A 25 0.50 4.25 3.14
N LEU A 26 0.00 3.20 2.50
CA LEU A 26 0.44 1.82 2.67
C LEU A 26 1.97 1.72 2.56
N PHE A 27 2.57 2.46 1.62
CA PHE A 27 4.02 2.47 1.43
C PHE A 27 4.73 3.16 2.59
N ARG A 28 4.18 4.26 3.11
CA ARG A 28 4.72 4.92 4.30
C ARG A 28 4.72 3.96 5.49
N VAL A 29 3.62 3.25 5.75
CA VAL A 29 3.53 2.27 6.84
C VAL A 29 4.49 1.10 6.64
N ALA A 30 4.63 0.62 5.39
CA ALA A 30 5.61 -0.40 5.03
C ALA A 30 7.06 0.04 5.30
N ARG A 31 7.39 1.31 5.00
CA ARG A 31 8.70 1.92 5.21
C ARG A 31 9.02 2.22 6.67
N GLU A 32 8.03 2.64 7.44
CA GLU A 32 8.18 2.92 8.88
C GLU A 32 8.28 1.64 9.73
N GLY A 33 7.82 0.51 9.20
CA GLY A 33 7.89 -0.77 9.92
C GLY A 33 6.78 -0.92 10.97
N ASN A 34 5.70 -0.16 10.86
CA ASN A 34 4.59 -0.20 11.79
C ASN A 34 3.64 -1.37 11.48
N ALA A 35 4.00 -2.55 11.97
CA ALA A 35 3.23 -3.78 11.76
C ALA A 35 1.79 -3.70 12.30
N ALA A 36 1.54 -2.97 13.39
CA ALA A 36 0.20 -2.81 13.96
C ALA A 36 -0.71 -1.99 13.04
N GLN A 37 -0.19 -0.86 12.52
CA GLN A 37 -0.91 -0.04 11.56
C GLN A 37 -1.11 -0.77 10.23
N MET A 38 -0.13 -1.57 9.80
CA MET A 38 -0.26 -2.42 8.62
C MET A 38 -1.39 -3.45 8.78
N ARG A 39 -1.49 -4.12 9.94
CA ARG A 39 -2.63 -5.02 10.23
C ARG A 39 -3.96 -4.28 10.18
N GLY A 40 -4.00 -3.03 10.67
CA GLY A 40 -5.18 -2.17 10.58
C GLY A 40 -5.62 -1.91 9.14
N LEU A 41 -4.68 -1.51 8.27
CA LEU A 41 -4.93 -1.28 6.84
C LEU A 41 -5.46 -2.52 6.13
N ILE A 42 -4.82 -3.66 6.37
CA ILE A 42 -5.23 -4.95 5.80
C ILE A 42 -6.65 -5.31 6.26
N THR A 43 -6.94 -5.14 7.55
CA THR A 43 -8.26 -5.43 8.12
C THR A 43 -9.34 -4.50 7.57
N SER A 44 -8.99 -3.25 7.23
CA SER A 44 -9.90 -2.32 6.55
C SER A 44 -10.14 -2.65 5.07
N GLY A 45 -9.49 -3.68 4.52
CA GLY A 45 -9.60 -4.04 3.11
C GLY A 45 -8.85 -3.09 2.18
N ALA A 46 -7.78 -2.46 2.68
CA ALA A 46 -6.93 -1.62 1.84
C ALA A 46 -6.36 -2.45 0.68
N ASP A 47 -6.31 -1.83 -0.51
CA ASP A 47 -5.71 -2.46 -1.67
C ASP A 47 -4.18 -2.53 -1.52
N LEU A 48 -3.67 -3.75 -1.38
CA LEU A 48 -2.23 -4.03 -1.25
C LEU A 48 -1.52 -4.21 -2.59
N SER A 49 -2.27 -4.27 -3.70
CA SER A 49 -1.72 -4.47 -5.04
C SER A 49 -1.07 -3.22 -5.64
N GLY A 50 -1.24 -2.08 -4.97
CA GLY A 50 -0.65 -0.81 -5.35
C GLY A 50 0.87 -0.90 -5.51
N LYS A 51 1.38 -0.20 -6.53
CA LYS A 51 2.81 -0.03 -6.78
C LYS A 51 3.20 1.44 -6.63
N ASP A 52 4.37 1.68 -6.07
CA ASP A 52 4.94 3.02 -5.97
C ASP A 52 5.51 3.50 -7.32
N VAL A 53 6.08 4.71 -7.33
CA VAL A 53 6.73 5.30 -8.53
C VAL A 53 7.90 4.49 -9.10
N SER A 54 8.46 3.57 -8.31
CA SER A 54 9.53 2.65 -8.71
C SER A 54 8.99 1.27 -9.11
N GLY A 55 7.67 1.10 -9.19
CA GLY A 55 7.00 -0.17 -9.48
C GLY A 55 7.00 -1.16 -8.30
N ARG A 56 7.31 -0.72 -7.09
CA ARG A 56 7.43 -1.58 -5.90
C ARG A 56 6.11 -1.67 -5.16
N ASN A 57 5.74 -2.89 -4.76
CA ASN A 57 4.61 -3.10 -3.87
C ASN A 57 5.01 -2.85 -2.39
N ALA A 58 4.03 -2.90 -1.49
CA ALA A 58 4.23 -2.68 -0.07
C ALA A 58 5.24 -3.67 0.56
N LEU A 59 5.23 -4.93 0.11
CA LEU A 59 6.16 -5.95 0.61
C LEU A 59 7.61 -5.62 0.24
N MET A 60 7.85 -5.21 -1.01
CA MET A 60 9.16 -4.78 -1.48
C MET A 60 9.68 -3.60 -0.66
N GLN A 61 8.82 -2.64 -0.34
CA GLN A 61 9.17 -1.50 0.52
C GLN A 61 9.56 -1.96 1.94
N ALA A 62 8.75 -2.84 2.56
CA ALA A 62 9.08 -3.38 3.87
C ALA A 62 10.43 -4.14 3.87
N VAL A 63 10.74 -4.88 2.80
CA VAL A 63 12.00 -5.61 2.63
C VAL A 63 13.19 -4.66 2.45
N ILE A 64 13.07 -3.63 1.61
CA ILE A 64 14.14 -2.65 1.35
C ILE A 64 14.55 -1.92 2.63
N PHE A 65 13.58 -1.59 3.49
CA PHE A 65 13.82 -0.92 4.77
C PHE A 65 14.12 -1.87 5.93
N GLY A 66 14.18 -3.18 5.69
CA GLY A 66 14.51 -4.18 6.72
C GLY A 66 13.41 -4.43 7.75
N ASN A 67 12.19 -4.01 7.46
CA ASN A 67 11.04 -4.10 8.37
C ASN A 67 10.44 -5.50 8.37
N ARG A 68 11.14 -6.44 8.99
CA ARG A 68 10.75 -7.86 9.02
C ARG A 68 9.35 -8.08 9.58
N ALA A 69 8.96 -7.38 10.65
CA ALA A 69 7.64 -7.53 11.26
C ALA A 69 6.52 -7.15 10.29
N THR A 70 6.68 -6.03 9.59
CA THR A 70 5.70 -5.57 8.58
C THR A 70 5.69 -6.45 7.34
N ALA A 71 6.86 -6.93 6.90
CA ALA A 71 6.95 -7.89 5.81
C ALA A 71 6.22 -9.20 6.15
N LEU A 72 6.32 -9.70 7.38
CA LEU A 72 5.59 -10.88 7.84
C LEU A 72 4.07 -10.65 7.81
N VAL A 73 3.59 -9.49 8.29
CA VAL A 73 2.17 -9.12 8.23
C VAL A 73 1.65 -9.08 6.80
N LEU A 74 2.44 -8.55 5.87
CA LEU A 74 2.08 -8.52 4.46
C LEU A 74 2.05 -9.94 3.88
N LEU A 75 3.02 -10.79 4.22
CA LEU A 75 3.07 -12.20 3.78
C LEU A 75 1.90 -13.04 4.30
N GLU A 76 1.38 -12.75 5.49
CA GLU A 76 0.17 -13.40 6.03
C GLU A 76 -1.06 -13.23 5.10
N ASN A 77 -1.04 -12.24 4.20
CA ASN A 77 -2.13 -11.94 3.27
C ASN A 77 -1.85 -12.43 1.83
N ALA A 78 -0.91 -13.38 1.67
CA ALA A 78 -0.57 -14.01 0.39
C ALA A 78 -0.36 -13.00 -0.77
N PRO A 79 0.55 -12.02 -0.61
CA PRO A 79 0.83 -11.03 -1.64
C PRO A 79 1.52 -11.70 -2.83
N ASP A 80 1.43 -11.08 -4.00
CA ASP A 80 2.14 -11.58 -5.18
C ASP A 80 3.66 -11.44 -4.96
N LEU A 81 4.35 -12.58 -4.98
CA LEU A 81 5.80 -12.69 -4.81
C LEU A 81 6.55 -12.74 -6.15
N GLU A 82 5.83 -12.89 -7.26
CA GLU A 82 6.40 -12.87 -8.61
C GLU A 82 6.39 -11.47 -9.21
N ASP A 83 5.66 -10.57 -8.57
CA ASP A 83 5.62 -9.15 -8.90
C ASP A 83 7.03 -8.57 -8.96
N LYS A 84 7.31 -7.78 -10.01
CA LYS A 84 8.62 -7.17 -10.24
C LYS A 84 8.54 -5.66 -10.12
N ASP A 85 9.56 -5.08 -9.51
CA ASP A 85 9.76 -3.63 -9.52
C ASP A 85 10.24 -3.13 -10.89
N GLY A 86 10.43 -1.81 -11.02
CA GLY A 86 10.94 -1.18 -12.25
C GLY A 86 12.36 -1.60 -12.64
N LEU A 87 13.10 -2.29 -11.75
CA LEU A 87 14.40 -2.89 -12.04
C LEU A 87 14.30 -4.37 -12.42
N GLY A 88 13.09 -4.92 -12.50
CA GLY A 88 12.85 -6.34 -12.76
C GLY A 88 13.09 -7.24 -11.55
N LEU A 89 13.20 -6.67 -10.35
CA LEU A 89 13.48 -7.40 -9.11
C LEU A 89 12.18 -7.78 -8.42
N ASN A 90 12.05 -9.05 -8.07
CA ASN A 90 10.98 -9.53 -7.20
C ASN A 90 11.33 -9.35 -5.72
N PRO A 91 10.35 -9.49 -4.78
CA PRO A 91 10.59 -9.26 -3.35
C PRO A 91 11.71 -10.15 -2.77
N LEU A 92 11.87 -11.37 -3.29
CA LEU A 92 12.94 -12.28 -2.89
C LEU A 92 14.32 -11.80 -3.36
N SER A 93 14.44 -11.35 -4.60
CA SER A 93 15.70 -10.81 -5.12
C SER A 93 16.11 -9.51 -4.40
N LEU A 94 15.12 -8.71 -3.99
CA LEU A 94 15.34 -7.55 -3.13
C LEU A 94 15.81 -7.96 -1.73
N SER A 95 15.23 -9.01 -1.13
CA SER A 95 15.65 -9.45 0.20
C SER A 95 17.11 -9.89 0.19
N VAL A 96 17.57 -10.64 -0.82
CA VAL A 96 18.98 -11.02 -0.93
C VAL A 96 19.88 -9.79 -1.13
N ARG A 97 19.48 -8.85 -2.00
CA ARG A 97 20.29 -7.66 -2.30
C ARG A 97 20.43 -6.68 -1.13
N TYR A 98 19.38 -6.53 -0.33
CA TYR A 98 19.34 -5.56 0.76
C TYR A 98 19.66 -6.18 2.13
N THR A 99 19.36 -7.45 2.40
CA THR A 99 19.70 -8.13 3.68
C THR A 99 21.20 -8.30 3.86
N VAL A 100 21.97 -8.50 2.78
CA VAL A 100 23.44 -8.63 2.86
C VAL A 100 24.12 -7.27 3.11
N ARG A 101 23.36 -6.17 2.99
CA ARG A 101 23.86 -4.79 3.11
C ARG A 101 23.48 -4.12 4.44
N MET A 102 22.72 -4.83 5.29
CA MET A 102 22.33 -4.44 6.65
C MET A 102 23.30 -5.06 7.66
#